data_AF-A0A0G1FSP9-F1
#
_entry.id   AF-A0A0G1FSP9-F1
#
_cell.length_a   1.000
_cell.length_b   1.000
_cell.length_c   1.000
_cell.angle_alpha   90.00
_cell.angle_beta   90.00
_cell.angle_gamma   90.00
#
_symmetry.space_group_name_H-M   'P 1'
#
loop_
_entity.id
_entity.type
_entity.pdbx_description
1 polymer ?
#
loop_
_entity_poly.entity_id
_entity_poly.type
_entity_poly.pdbx_seq_one_letter_code
_entity_poly.pdbx_strand_id
1 'polypeptide(L)'
;MSNPKLIFRSLTHSLGVFIYIIAVASLLSNANKMFGSGQTFWTPAFMLLLLVVSATITGALVLGKPILMYLDNQKSAAIKLFFYTIGWLAVITIAVLIILVIVK
;
A
#
# COMPACT_ATOMS: atom_id res chain seq x y z
N MET A 1 6.57 7.73 21.96
CA MET A 1 5.71 6.50 21.91
C MET A 1 6.51 5.31 22.42
N SER A 2 5.88 4.37 23.13
CA SER A 2 6.51 3.10 23.50
C SER A 2 6.65 2.17 22.27
N ASN A 3 7.73 1.38 22.22
CA ASN A 3 8.02 0.44 21.13
C ASN A 3 6.84 -0.47 20.70
N PRO A 4 6.06 -1.09 21.61
CA PRO A 4 4.94 -1.95 21.20
C PRO A 4 3.84 -1.19 20.46
N LYS A 5 3.60 0.09 20.80
CA LYS A 5 2.60 0.92 20.11
C LYS A 5 3.04 1.27 18.68
N LEU A 6 4.34 1.39 18.42
CA LEU A 6 4.87 1.63 17.07
C LEU A 6 4.68 0.39 16.19
N ILE A 7 4.95 -0.80 16.72
CA ILE A 7 4.81 -2.06 15.99
C ILE A 7 3.34 -2.29 15.60
N PHE A 8 2.41 -2.15 16.56
CA PHE A 8 0.98 -2.31 16.27
C PHE A 8 0.50 -1.30 15.22
N ARG A 9 0.94 -0.03 15.34
CA ARG A 9 0.60 0.99 14.34
C ARG A 9 1.17 0.64 12.97
N SER A 10 2.43 0.26 12.88
CA SER A 10 3.03 -0.13 11.59
C SER A 10 2.28 -1.29 10.94
N LEU A 11 1.84 -2.28 11.73
CA LEU A 11 1.02 -3.39 11.23
C LEU A 11 -0.31 -2.89 10.65
N THR A 12 -1.02 -2.00 11.35
CA THR A 12 -2.28 -1.43 10.83
C THR A 12 -2.09 -0.64 9.53
N HIS A 13 -0.98 0.12 9.41
CA HIS A 13 -0.65 0.84 8.18
C HIS A 13 -0.37 -0.14 7.03
N SER A 14 0.43 -1.19 7.27
CA SER A 14 0.76 -2.19 6.26
C SER A 14 -0.45 -3.03 5.84
N LEU A 15 -1.35 -3.37 6.77
CA LEU A 15 -2.63 -4.02 6.45
C LEU A 15 -3.55 -3.11 5.62
N GLY A 16 -3.61 -1.81 5.95
CA GLY A 16 -4.37 -0.84 5.14
C GLY A 16 -3.87 -0.77 3.70
N VAL A 17 -2.54 -0.76 3.49
CA VAL A 17 -1.93 -0.84 2.16
C VAL A 17 -2.27 -2.15 1.47
N PHE A 18 -2.19 -3.28 2.18
CA PHE A 18 -2.53 -4.59 1.60
C PHE A 18 -3.99 -4.69 1.14
N ILE A 19 -4.93 -4.22 1.96
CA ILE A 19 -6.35 -4.16 1.61
C ILE A 19 -6.57 -3.28 0.38
N TYR A 20 -5.90 -2.12 0.32
CA TYR A 20 -5.96 -1.24 -0.84
C TYR A 20 -5.43 -1.92 -2.11
N ILE A 21 -4.31 -2.63 -2.02
CA ILE A 21 -3.75 -3.40 -3.14
C ILE A 21 -4.73 -4.47 -3.64
N ILE A 22 -5.39 -5.21 -2.73
CA ILE A 22 -6.42 -6.18 -3.12
C ILE A 22 -7.57 -5.51 -3.86
N ALA A 23 -8.03 -4.34 -3.40
CA ALA A 23 -9.10 -3.59 -4.06
C ALA A 23 -8.70 -3.17 -5.48
N VAL A 24 -7.49 -2.61 -5.65
CA VAL A 24 -6.96 -2.23 -6.97
C VAL A 24 -6.78 -3.45 -7.87
N ALA A 25 -6.20 -4.54 -7.37
CA ALA A 25 -6.03 -5.78 -8.11
C ALA A 25 -7.37 -6.39 -8.56
N SER A 26 -8.40 -6.31 -7.72
CA SER A 26 -9.75 -6.74 -8.04
C SER A 26 -10.38 -5.90 -9.14
N LEU A 27 -10.20 -4.57 -9.08
CA LEU A 27 -10.68 -3.65 -10.11
C LEU A 27 -9.98 -3.93 -11.45
N LEU A 28 -8.66 -4.07 -11.44
CA LEU A 28 -7.88 -4.35 -12.65
C LEU A 28 -8.19 -5.73 -13.25
N SER A 29 -8.43 -6.75 -12.42
CA SER A 29 -8.85 -8.08 -12.88
C SER A 29 -10.20 -8.06 -13.59
N ASN A 30 -11.05 -7.08 -13.29
CA ASN A 30 -12.35 -6.89 -13.94
C ASN A 30 -12.32 -5.83 -15.06
N ALA A 31 -11.17 -5.21 -15.33
CA ALA A 31 -11.03 -4.11 -16.29
C ALA A 31 -11.52 -4.49 -17.70
N ASN A 32 -11.20 -5.69 -18.18
CA ASN A 32 -11.63 -6.15 -19.50
C ASN A 32 -13.17 -6.19 -19.66
N LYS A 33 -13.90 -6.49 -18.57
CA LYS A 33 -15.37 -6.46 -18.56
C LYS A 33 -15.92 -5.04 -18.50
N MET A 34 -15.19 -4.12 -17.87
CA MET A 34 -15.61 -2.73 -17.66
C MET A 34 -15.33 -1.81 -18.87
N PHE A 35 -14.17 -1.99 -19.52
CA PHE A 35 -13.73 -1.11 -20.61
C PHE A 35 -13.97 -1.69 -22.01
N GLY A 36 -14.34 -2.98 -22.10
CA GLY A 36 -14.50 -3.68 -23.37
C GLY A 36 -13.17 -3.91 -24.10
N SER A 37 -13.24 -4.43 -25.33
CA SER A 37 -12.07 -4.76 -26.16
C SER A 37 -11.46 -3.56 -26.91
N GLY A 38 -12.08 -2.38 -26.82
CA GLY A 38 -11.62 -1.17 -27.52
C GLY A 38 -10.63 -0.37 -26.68
N GLN A 39 -9.40 -0.19 -27.17
CA GLN A 39 -8.47 0.80 -26.61
C GLN A 39 -8.93 2.21 -27.02
N THR A 40 -9.81 2.80 -26.21
CA THR A 40 -10.13 4.22 -26.32
C THR A 40 -9.04 5.07 -25.67
N PHE A 41 -8.92 6.34 -26.04
CA PHE A 41 -8.01 7.30 -25.38
C PHE A 41 -8.21 7.36 -23.85
N TRP A 42 -9.43 7.11 -23.38
CA TRP A 42 -9.78 7.15 -21.96
C TRP A 42 -9.22 5.97 -21.15
N THR A 43 -8.94 4.83 -21.78
CA THR A 43 -8.38 3.65 -21.11
C THR A 43 -6.99 3.93 -20.51
N PRO A 44 -5.97 4.39 -21.27
CA PRO A 44 -4.67 4.74 -20.71
C PRO A 44 -4.75 5.95 -19.75
N ALA A 45 -5.62 6.93 -20.01
CA ALA A 45 -5.83 8.07 -19.10
C ALA A 45 -6.34 7.61 -17.72
N PHE A 46 -7.32 6.71 -17.68
CA PHE A 46 -7.81 6.10 -16.45
C PHE A 46 -6.71 5.32 -15.72
N MET A 47 -5.91 4.52 -16.44
CA MET A 47 -4.81 3.76 -15.84
C MET A 47 -3.77 4.68 -15.19
N LEU A 48 -3.42 5.80 -15.83
CA LEU A 48 -2.50 6.79 -15.26
C LEU A 48 -3.11 7.49 -14.04
N LEU A 49 -4.40 7.85 -14.07
CA LEU A 49 -5.09 8.42 -12.91
C LEU A 49 -5.12 7.44 -11.73
N LEU A 50 -5.45 6.17 -11.99
CA LEU A 50 -5.47 5.12 -10.98
C LEU A 50 -4.09 4.93 -10.36
N LEU A 51 -3.01 4.99 -11.16
CA LEU A 51 -1.64 4.95 -10.68
C LEU A 51 -1.33 6.13 -9.74
N VAL A 52 -1.66 7.37 -10.13
CA VAL A 52 -1.42 8.56 -9.30
C VAL A 52 -2.19 8.49 -7.99
N VAL A 53 -3.47 8.10 -8.04
CA VAL A 53 -4.31 7.91 -6.85
C VAL A 53 -3.73 6.81 -5.95
N SER A 54 -3.30 5.69 -6.53
CA SER A 54 -2.67 4.58 -5.80
C SER A 54 -1.36 4.97 -5.12
N ALA A 55 -0.48 5.68 -5.82
CA ALA A 55 0.74 6.21 -5.25
C ALA A 55 0.45 7.20 -4.11
N THR A 56 -0.58 8.03 -4.24
CA THR A 56 -0.97 9.02 -3.22
C THR A 56 -1.54 8.33 -1.97
N ILE A 57 -2.44 7.36 -2.13
CA ILE A 57 -3.04 6.62 -1.01
C ILE A 57 -1.96 5.80 -0.30
N THR A 58 -1.14 5.05 -1.04
CA THR A 58 -0.06 4.25 -0.46
C THR A 58 0.99 5.14 0.21
N GLY A 59 1.37 6.24 -0.44
CA GLY A 59 2.27 7.24 0.12
C GLY A 59 1.73 7.84 1.41
N ALA A 60 0.45 8.21 1.47
CA ALA A 60 -0.18 8.73 2.69
C ALA A 60 -0.22 7.70 3.81
N LEU A 61 -0.53 6.43 3.50
CA LEU A 61 -0.57 5.35 4.50
C LEU A 61 0.81 5.00 5.04
N VAL A 62 1.86 5.02 4.20
CA VAL A 62 3.21 4.63 4.61
C VAL A 62 4.00 5.81 5.19
N LEU A 63 3.94 6.98 4.56
CA LEU A 63 4.76 8.15 4.90
C LEU A 63 4.00 9.22 5.68
N GLY A 64 2.67 9.30 5.58
CA GLY A 64 1.90 10.38 6.19
C GLY A 64 2.13 10.51 7.69
N LYS A 65 2.03 9.41 8.45
CA LYS A 65 2.27 9.44 9.90
C LYS A 65 3.75 9.65 10.27
N PRO A 66 4.73 8.97 9.63
CA PRO A 66 6.15 9.27 9.83
C PRO A 66 6.51 10.74 9.58
N ILE A 67 5.98 11.36 8.51
CA ILE A 67 6.24 12.78 8.20
C ILE A 67 5.71 13.67 9.33
N LEU A 68 4.45 13.48 9.76
CA LEU A 68 3.89 14.25 10.87
C LEU A 68 4.71 14.09 12.15
N MET A 69 5.13 12.86 12.48
CA MET A 69 5.99 12.60 13.65
C MET A 69 7.36 13.25 13.52
N TYR A 70 7.92 13.32 12.32
CA TYR A 70 9.19 14.00 12.07
C TYR A 70 9.07 15.51 12.31
N LEU A 71 7.97 16.12 11.84
CA LEU A 71 7.65 17.53 12.07
C LEU A 71 7.41 17.83 13.56
N ASP A 72 6.81 16.90 14.30
CA ASP A 72 6.64 16.96 15.76
C ASP A 72 7.93 16.71 16.56
N ASN A 73 9.12 16.81 15.94
CA ASN A 73 10.43 16.50 16.51
C ASN A 73 10.63 15.06 17.03
N GLN A 74 9.72 14.12 16.73
CA GLN A 74 9.84 12.70 17.12
C GLN A 74 10.61 11.88 16.08
N LYS A 75 11.78 12.38 15.64
CA LYS A 75 12.55 11.84 14.50
C LYS A 75 12.89 10.36 14.62
N SER A 76 13.38 9.92 15.78
CA SER A 76 13.75 8.50 15.99
C SER A 76 12.53 7.58 15.89
N ALA A 77 11.39 7.98 16.46
CA ALA A 77 10.16 7.19 16.40
C ALA A 77 9.54 7.20 14.99
N ALA A 78 9.64 8.32 14.27
CA ALA A 78 9.19 8.44 12.88
C ALA A 78 9.93 7.48 11.95
N ILE A 79 11.27 7.45 12.05
CA ILE A 79 12.12 6.56 11.25
C ILE A 79 11.81 5.09 11.58
N LYS A 80 11.69 4.75 12.88
CA LYS A 80 11.32 3.39 13.30
C LYS A 80 9.95 2.97 12.75
N LEU A 81 8.94 3.84 12.82
CA LEU A 81 7.61 3.55 12.30
C LEU A 81 7.66 3.26 10.80
N PHE A 82 8.36 4.08 10.03
CA PHE A 82 8.53 3.90 8.59
C PHE A 82 9.18 2.55 8.24
N PHE A 83 10.32 2.23 8.86
CA PHE A 83 11.01 0.97 8.62
C PHE A 83 10.22 -0.26 9.10
N TYR A 84 9.48 -0.15 10.20
CA TYR A 84 8.57 -1.23 10.63
C TYR A 84 7.42 -1.41 9.64
N THR A 85 6.85 -0.34 9.08
CA THR A 85 5.82 -0.45 8.04
C THR A 85 6.37 -1.14 6.79
N ILE A 86 7.59 -0.78 6.34
CA ILE A 86 8.25 -1.48 5.23
C ILE A 86 8.51 -2.95 5.57
N GLY A 87 9.03 -3.23 6.77
CA GLY A 87 9.27 -4.60 7.23
C GLY A 87 8.01 -5.46 7.19
N TRP A 88 6.88 -4.94 7.68
CA TRP A 88 5.59 -5.62 7.59
C TRP A 88 5.11 -5.80 6.15
N LEU A 89 5.31 -4.81 5.28
CA LEU A 89 4.98 -4.96 3.86
C LEU A 89 5.82 -6.05 3.18
N ALA A 90 7.10 -6.18 3.54
CA ALA A 90 7.97 -7.26 3.06
C ALA A 90 7.47 -8.62 3.56
N VAL A 91 7.09 -8.74 4.84
CA VAL A 91 6.50 -9.96 5.40
C VAL A 91 5.21 -10.35 4.67
N ILE A 92 4.31 -9.39 4.44
CA ILE A 92 3.07 -9.63 3.68
C ILE A 92 3.39 -10.07 2.25
N THR A 93 4.38 -9.45 1.61
CA THR A 93 4.82 -9.81 0.25
C THR A 93 5.32 -11.26 0.20
N ILE A 94 6.17 -11.67 1.16
CA ILE A 94 6.64 -13.05 1.27
C ILE A 94 5.48 -14.02 1.53
N ALA A 95 4.54 -13.66 2.40
CA ALA A 95 3.36 -14.49 2.68
C ALA A 95 2.52 -14.70 1.41
N VAL A 96 2.27 -13.66 0.63
CA VAL A 96 1.54 -13.74 -0.65
C VAL A 96 2.32 -14.61 -1.65
N LEU A 97 3.64 -14.48 -1.73
CA LEU A 97 4.46 -15.32 -2.60
C LEU A 97 4.37 -16.80 -2.21
N ILE A 98 4.42 -17.13 -0.91
CA ILE A 98 4.25 -18.51 -0.43
C ILE A 98 2.87 -19.05 -0.81
N ILE A 99 1.81 -18.25 -0.62
CA ILE A 99 0.44 -18.63 -1.03
C ILE A 99 0.39 -18.90 -2.54
N LEU A 100 0.99 -18.04 -3.36
CA LEU A 100 1.04 -18.22 -4.82
C LEU A 100 1.79 -19.49 -5.25
N VAL A 101 2.79 -19.93 -4.49
CA VAL A 101 3.54 -21.17 -4.78
C VAL A 101 2.77 -22.42 -4.33
N ILE A 102 1.96 -22.34 -3.27
CA ILE A 102 1.18 -23.48 -2.75
C ILE A 102 -0.14 -23.69 -3.51
N VAL A 103 -0.81 -22.60 -3.88
CA VAL A 103 -2.14 -22.63 -4.52
C VAL A 103 -2.07 -22.89 -6.02
N LYS A 104 -0.87 -22.78 -6.60
CA LYS A 104 -0.60 -23.05 -8.01
C LYS A 104 -0.08 -24.46 -8.21
#